data_AF-X0V261-F1
#
_entry.id   AF-X0V261-F1
#
_cell.length_a   1.000
_cell.length_b   1.000
_cell.length_c   1.000
_cell.angle_alpha   90.00
_cell.angle_beta   90.00
_cell.angle_gamma   90.00
#
_symmetry.space_group_name_H-M   'P 1'
#
loop_
_entity.id
_entity.type
_entity.pdbx_description
1 polymer ?
#
loop_
_entity_poly.entity_id
_entity_poly.type
_entity_poly.pdbx_seq_one_letter_code
_entity_poly.pdbx_strand_id
1 'polypeptide(L)'
;MKEFGLGTWLHRIQQFKTAKSVDAEIARLADGGFDVFVAAIKNKHGGLDWNTEIGNVNPDYDVKLDPLKLLIDGCKERGIKFHAWFVVFAAGENSKFRQEHPEIGAFIPEMGRWGKHFVCACRPDVQDNVYNQYKEVVEKYRPDALHLDYIRTLGHCRCLYCQSEMKKRGVDITQYDPRADGHPNKGFLEWTEWR
;
A
#
# COMPACT_ATOMS: atom_id res chain seq x y z
N MET A 1 9.08 32.98 10.90
CA MET A 1 7.76 32.57 10.40
C MET A 1 7.74 31.05 10.41
N LYS A 2 6.65 30.41 10.85
CA LYS A 2 6.50 28.97 10.63
C LYS A 2 6.11 28.77 9.16
N GLU A 3 7.07 28.33 8.35
CA GLU A 3 6.88 27.88 6.99
C GLU A 3 6.04 26.60 7.03
N PHE A 4 4.80 26.67 6.57
CA PHE A 4 4.02 25.48 6.31
C PHE A 4 4.52 24.86 5.01
N GLY A 5 4.64 23.53 4.97
CA GLY A 5 4.99 22.82 3.74
C GLY A 5 3.76 22.47 2.92
N LEU A 6 3.89 22.48 1.60
CA LEU A 6 2.86 22.09 0.64
C LEU A 6 3.13 20.68 0.10
N GLY A 7 2.16 19.78 0.28
CA GLY A 7 2.21 18.41 -0.22
C GLY A 7 1.06 18.11 -1.17
N THR A 8 1.29 17.27 -2.18
CA THR A 8 0.24 16.78 -3.07
C THR A 8 0.30 15.27 -3.25
N TRP A 9 -0.84 14.66 -3.58
CA TRP A 9 -1.00 13.23 -3.82
C TRP A 9 -1.39 12.97 -5.27
N LEU A 10 -0.71 12.01 -5.89
CA LEU A 10 -1.07 11.44 -7.17
C LEU A 10 -1.46 9.96 -7.00
N HIS A 11 -2.68 9.64 -7.38
CA HIS A 11 -3.18 8.26 -7.35
C HIS A 11 -2.72 7.38 -8.51
N ARG A 12 -2.35 7.99 -9.64
CA ARG A 12 -2.18 7.28 -10.91
C ARG A 12 -0.93 7.71 -11.65
N ILE A 13 0.19 7.07 -11.34
CA ILE A 13 1.46 7.32 -12.03
C ILE A 13 1.44 6.90 -13.52
N GLN A 14 0.65 5.88 -13.87
CA GLN A 14 0.43 5.42 -15.24
C GLN A 14 -0.23 6.47 -16.15
N GLN A 15 -0.73 7.59 -15.60
CA GLN A 15 -1.28 8.68 -16.41
C GLN A 15 -0.21 9.34 -17.29
N PHE A 16 1.06 9.25 -16.90
CA PHE A 16 2.16 9.80 -17.68
C PHE A 16 2.52 8.86 -18.82
N LYS A 17 2.40 9.37 -20.06
CA LYS A 17 2.66 8.61 -21.29
C LYS A 17 3.92 9.09 -22.03
N THR A 18 4.54 10.17 -21.55
CA THR A 18 5.79 10.71 -22.12
C THR A 18 6.64 11.34 -21.03
N ALA A 19 7.97 11.40 -21.23
CA ALA A 19 8.87 12.11 -20.31
C ALA A 19 8.51 13.60 -20.20
N LYS A 20 8.07 14.22 -21.30
CA LYS A 20 7.60 15.61 -21.32
C LYS A 20 6.39 15.82 -20.40
N SER A 21 5.45 14.88 -20.34
CA SER A 21 4.30 14.98 -19.43
C SER A 21 4.68 14.82 -17.96
N VAL A 22 5.73 14.05 -17.66
CA VAL A 22 6.28 13.93 -16.29
C VAL A 22 6.95 15.26 -15.91
N ASP A 23 7.85 15.74 -16.75
CA ASP A 23 8.60 16.99 -16.53
C ASP A 23 7.68 18.20 -16.33
N ALA A 24 6.64 18.32 -17.16
CA ALA A 24 5.66 19.40 -17.06
C ALA A 24 4.89 19.39 -15.73
N GLU A 25 4.55 18.21 -15.20
CA GLU A 25 3.87 18.12 -13.91
C GLU A 25 4.80 18.53 -12.76
N ILE A 26 6.04 18.06 -12.76
CA ILE A 26 7.01 18.41 -11.71
C ILE A 26 7.34 19.91 -11.77
N ALA A 27 7.51 20.48 -12.98
CA ALA A 27 7.70 21.92 -13.15
C ALA A 27 6.52 22.72 -12.58
N ARG A 28 5.28 22.30 -12.87
CA ARG A 28 4.07 22.91 -12.30
C ARG A 28 4.05 22.87 -10.77
N LEU A 29 4.51 21.77 -10.16
CA LEU A 29 4.60 21.64 -8.70
C LEU A 29 5.71 22.53 -8.13
N ALA A 30 6.86 22.62 -8.80
CA ALA A 30 7.97 23.49 -8.39
C ALA A 30 7.58 24.97 -8.45
N ASP A 31 6.97 25.40 -9.56
CA ASP A 31 6.48 26.77 -9.75
C ASP A 31 5.37 27.13 -8.74
N GLY A 32 4.60 26.13 -8.31
CA GLY A 32 3.59 26.26 -7.25
C GLY A 32 4.15 26.23 -5.82
N GLY A 33 5.45 26.02 -5.64
CA GLY A 33 6.10 25.98 -4.32
C GLY A 33 5.76 24.72 -3.51
N PHE A 34 5.51 23.58 -4.16
CA PHE A 34 5.28 22.31 -3.45
C PHE A 34 6.59 21.71 -2.94
N ASP A 35 6.59 21.26 -1.68
CA ASP A 35 7.73 20.62 -1.02
C ASP A 35 7.73 19.09 -1.17
N VAL A 36 6.53 18.50 -1.24
CA VAL A 36 6.36 17.03 -1.22
C VAL A 36 5.42 16.57 -2.33
N PHE A 37 5.89 15.62 -3.13
CA PHE A 37 5.07 14.89 -4.08
C PHE A 37 4.92 13.43 -3.66
N VAL A 38 3.71 13.03 -3.25
CA VAL A 38 3.38 11.66 -2.90
C VAL A 38 2.70 10.98 -4.09
N ALA A 39 3.23 9.87 -4.60
CA ALA A 39 2.61 9.15 -5.71
C ALA A 39 2.38 7.67 -5.39
N ALA A 40 1.14 7.20 -5.63
CA ALA A 40 0.77 5.81 -5.45
C ALA A 40 1.49 4.94 -6.48
N ILE A 41 2.28 3.98 -5.99
CA ILE A 41 2.97 2.98 -6.81
C ILE A 41 2.45 1.55 -6.58
N LYS A 42 1.57 1.38 -5.58
CA LYS A 42 0.81 0.16 -5.35
C LYS A 42 -0.58 0.51 -4.86
N ASN A 43 -1.59 0.14 -5.65
CA ASN A 43 -3.00 0.44 -5.39
C ASN A 43 -3.82 -0.84 -5.11
N LYS A 44 -5.13 -0.67 -4.87
CA LYS A 44 -6.05 -1.74 -4.44
C LYS A 44 -6.15 -2.96 -5.37
N HIS A 45 -5.86 -2.81 -6.66
CA HIS A 45 -5.89 -3.91 -7.62
C HIS A 45 -4.72 -4.89 -7.42
N GLY A 46 -3.66 -4.49 -6.71
CA GLY A 46 -2.51 -5.35 -6.37
C GLY A 46 -1.43 -5.46 -7.44
N GLY A 47 -1.58 -4.74 -8.55
CA GLY A 47 -0.51 -4.57 -9.55
C GLY A 47 0.48 -3.51 -9.09
N LEU A 48 1.74 -3.65 -9.53
CA LEU A 48 2.87 -2.84 -9.08
C LEU A 48 3.26 -1.83 -10.17
N ASP A 49 3.31 -0.54 -9.83
CA ASP A 49 3.63 0.54 -10.77
C ASP A 49 5.13 0.91 -10.74
N TRP A 50 5.97 -0.11 -10.89
CA TRP A 50 7.41 0.02 -11.12
C TRP A 50 7.93 -1.23 -11.85
N ASN A 51 9.14 -1.17 -12.39
CA ASN A 51 9.73 -2.32 -13.05
C ASN A 51 10.24 -3.33 -12.00
N THR A 52 9.65 -4.52 -11.93
CA THR A 52 9.89 -5.53 -10.88
C THR A 52 9.65 -6.95 -11.36
N GLU A 53 10.30 -7.90 -10.70
CA GLU A 53 10.07 -9.34 -10.85
C GLU A 53 9.35 -9.95 -9.62
N ILE A 54 9.23 -9.19 -8.52
CA ILE A 54 8.60 -9.65 -7.26
C ILE A 54 7.11 -9.92 -7.47
N GLY A 55 6.43 -9.09 -8.26
CA GLY A 55 5.00 -9.20 -8.50
C GLY A 55 4.62 -8.86 -9.94
N ASN A 56 3.32 -8.89 -10.22
CA ASN A 56 2.82 -8.47 -11.53
C ASN A 56 2.93 -6.95 -11.64
N VAL A 57 3.68 -6.49 -12.64
CA VAL A 57 3.65 -5.10 -13.06
C VAL A 57 2.23 -4.75 -13.51
N ASN A 58 1.73 -3.58 -13.11
CA ASN A 58 0.45 -3.08 -13.59
C ASN A 58 0.49 -2.97 -15.13
N PRO A 59 -0.44 -3.58 -15.89
CA PRO A 59 -0.42 -3.54 -17.35
C PRO A 59 -0.43 -2.13 -17.96
N ASP A 60 -0.97 -1.13 -17.25
CA ASP A 60 -1.00 0.26 -17.70
C ASP A 60 0.33 1.01 -17.45
N TYR A 61 1.24 0.42 -16.68
CA TYR A 61 2.56 0.97 -16.36
C TYR A 61 3.53 0.74 -17.52
N ASP A 62 4.04 1.83 -18.10
CA ASP A 62 5.03 1.76 -19.16
C ASP A 62 6.43 1.54 -18.58
N VAL A 63 6.88 0.28 -18.57
CA VAL A 63 8.21 -0.11 -18.08
C VAL A 63 9.37 0.48 -18.88
N LYS A 64 9.15 0.88 -20.15
CA LYS A 64 10.20 1.49 -20.98
C LYS A 64 10.35 2.97 -20.66
N LEU A 65 9.24 3.65 -20.38
CA LEU A 65 9.25 5.03 -19.91
C LEU A 65 9.72 5.15 -18.45
N ASP A 66 9.37 4.17 -17.62
CA ASP A 66 9.60 4.13 -16.17
C ASP A 66 9.23 5.46 -15.45
N PRO A 67 7.94 5.86 -15.48
CA PRO A 67 7.50 7.11 -14.85
C PRO A 67 7.92 7.30 -13.39
N LEU A 68 8.07 6.23 -12.61
CA LEU A 68 8.52 6.32 -11.22
C LEU A 68 9.93 6.90 -11.13
N LYS A 69 10.84 6.40 -11.96
CA LYS A 69 12.20 6.90 -12.01
C LYS A 69 12.22 8.38 -12.45
N LEU A 70 11.47 8.71 -13.49
CA LEU A 70 11.41 10.09 -14.00
C LEU A 70 10.84 11.08 -12.97
N LEU A 71 9.83 10.66 -12.20
CA LEU A 71 9.27 11.47 -11.13
C LEU A 71 10.29 11.71 -10.01
N ILE A 72 10.96 10.66 -9.54
CA ILE A 72 11.94 10.76 -8.46
C ILE A 72 13.10 11.66 -8.89
N ASP A 73 13.70 11.40 -10.05
CA ASP A 73 14.85 12.15 -10.55
C ASP A 73 14.48 13.63 -10.79
N GLY A 74 13.35 13.88 -11.46
CA GLY A 74 12.91 15.25 -11.76
C GLY A 74 12.49 16.04 -10.51
N CYS A 75 11.88 15.40 -9.50
CA CYS A 75 11.57 16.04 -8.23
C CYS A 75 12.86 16.43 -7.49
N LYS A 76 13.83 15.52 -7.43
CA LYS A 76 15.13 15.75 -6.80
C LYS A 76 15.88 16.93 -7.44
N GLU A 77 15.87 17.03 -8.76
CA GLU A 77 16.48 18.16 -9.49
C GLU A 77 15.85 19.52 -9.13
N ARG A 78 14.58 19.54 -8.73
CA ARG A 78 13.80 20.74 -8.41
C ARG A 78 13.62 20.97 -6.92
N GLY A 79 14.27 20.18 -6.07
CA GLY A 79 14.18 20.30 -4.62
C GLY A 79 12.84 19.85 -4.01
N ILE A 80 12.04 19.09 -4.75
CA ILE A 80 10.79 18.48 -4.26
C ILE A 80 11.10 17.10 -3.71
N LYS A 81 10.62 16.78 -2.51
CA LYS A 81 10.75 15.44 -1.93
C LYS A 81 9.72 14.50 -2.56
N PHE A 82 10.16 13.36 -3.05
CA PHE A 82 9.27 12.35 -3.60
C PHE A 82 9.00 11.22 -2.60
N HIS A 83 7.73 10.95 -2.31
CA HIS A 83 7.29 9.87 -1.43
C HIS A 83 6.59 8.77 -2.24
N ALA A 84 7.16 7.56 -2.22
CA ALA A 84 6.54 6.39 -2.84
C ALA A 84 5.40 5.86 -1.97
N TRP A 85 4.17 5.90 -2.47
CA TRP A 85 2.97 5.54 -1.71
C TRP A 85 2.46 4.15 -2.03
N PHE A 86 2.25 3.36 -0.97
CA PHE A 86 1.70 2.03 -1.01
C PHE A 86 0.36 1.98 -0.28
N VAL A 87 -0.62 1.34 -0.90
CA VAL A 87 -1.72 0.70 -0.20
C VAL A 87 -1.23 -0.67 0.27
N VAL A 88 -0.72 -0.72 1.50
CA VAL A 88 0.23 -1.75 1.99
C VAL A 88 -0.31 -3.17 1.86
N PHE A 89 -1.47 -3.46 2.46
CA PHE A 89 -2.04 -4.81 2.48
C PHE A 89 -3.16 -5.02 1.46
N ALA A 90 -3.32 -4.08 0.51
CA ALA A 90 -4.20 -4.35 -0.62
C ALA A 90 -3.49 -5.24 -1.65
N ALA A 91 -4.14 -6.33 -1.99
CA ALA A 91 -3.72 -7.26 -3.01
C ALA A 91 -4.99 -7.76 -3.69
N GLY A 92 -5.43 -7.01 -4.70
CA GLY A 92 -6.59 -7.35 -5.51
C GLY A 92 -6.32 -8.51 -6.47
N GLU A 93 -7.08 -8.53 -7.55
CA GLU A 93 -7.01 -9.54 -8.59
C GLU A 93 -5.68 -9.58 -9.36
N ASN A 94 -4.94 -8.47 -9.41
CA ASN A 94 -3.67 -8.38 -10.14
C ASN A 94 -2.44 -8.72 -9.28
N SER A 95 -2.61 -9.02 -7.98
CA SER A 95 -1.48 -9.41 -7.13
C SER A 95 -1.01 -10.83 -7.43
N LYS A 96 0.22 -10.98 -7.93
CA LYS A 96 0.89 -12.28 -8.14
C LYS A 96 0.89 -13.13 -6.87
N PHE A 97 1.35 -12.56 -5.76
CA PHE A 97 1.43 -13.28 -4.48
C PHE A 97 0.07 -13.83 -4.02
N ARG A 98 -1.02 -13.08 -4.23
CA ARG A 98 -2.37 -13.58 -3.93
C ARG A 98 -2.86 -14.63 -4.91
N GLN A 99 -2.49 -14.54 -6.19
CA GLN A 99 -2.83 -15.56 -7.19
C GLN A 99 -2.14 -16.89 -6.88
N GLU A 100 -0.89 -16.84 -6.40
CA GLU A 100 -0.10 -18.01 -6.01
C GLU A 100 -0.52 -18.57 -4.63
N HIS A 101 -0.98 -17.69 -3.73
CA HIS A 101 -1.36 -18.03 -2.36
C HIS A 101 -2.77 -17.52 -1.99
N PRO A 102 -3.85 -18.08 -2.56
CA PRO A 102 -5.22 -17.60 -2.31
C PRO A 102 -5.65 -17.63 -0.83
N GLU A 103 -5.04 -18.49 -0.01
CA GLU A 103 -5.30 -18.67 1.42
C GLU A 103 -4.89 -17.47 2.30
N ILE A 104 -4.06 -16.55 1.77
CA ILE A 104 -3.61 -15.37 2.52
C ILE A 104 -4.67 -14.27 2.58
N GLY A 105 -5.78 -14.41 1.84
CA GLY A 105 -6.84 -13.42 1.77
C GLY A 105 -7.37 -13.04 3.16
N ALA A 106 -7.60 -11.74 3.37
CA ALA A 106 -8.30 -11.29 4.56
C ALA A 106 -9.76 -11.74 4.50
N PHE A 107 -10.29 -12.23 5.62
CA PHE A 107 -11.70 -12.55 5.74
C PHE A 107 -12.37 -11.58 6.70
N ILE A 108 -13.18 -10.67 6.15
CA ILE A 108 -13.84 -9.60 6.90
C ILE A 108 -15.31 -9.53 6.46
N PRO A 109 -16.19 -10.35 7.05
CA PRO A 109 -17.61 -10.43 6.68
C PRO A 109 -18.32 -9.08 6.55
N GLU A 110 -18.03 -8.14 7.44
CA GLU A 110 -18.64 -6.80 7.51
C GLU A 110 -18.30 -5.92 6.31
N MET A 111 -17.29 -6.30 5.52
CA MET A 111 -16.84 -5.57 4.34
C MET A 111 -17.37 -6.14 3.03
N GLY A 112 -18.08 -7.27 3.08
CA GLY A 112 -18.60 -7.95 1.89
C GLY A 112 -17.52 -8.13 0.82
N ARG A 113 -17.81 -7.64 -0.40
CA ARG A 113 -16.86 -7.70 -1.54
C ARG A 113 -15.56 -6.93 -1.31
N TRP A 114 -15.54 -5.90 -0.47
CA TRP A 114 -14.34 -5.09 -0.23
C TRP A 114 -13.26 -5.84 0.55
N GLY A 115 -13.65 -6.77 1.43
CA GLY A 115 -12.70 -7.62 2.15
C GLY A 115 -11.83 -8.46 1.21
N LYS A 116 -12.33 -8.77 0.01
CA LYS A 116 -11.62 -9.58 -0.99
C LYS A 116 -10.43 -8.87 -1.64
N HIS A 117 -10.29 -7.56 -1.49
CA HIS A 117 -9.15 -6.79 -2.03
C HIS A 117 -7.95 -6.75 -1.07
N PHE A 118 -8.09 -7.28 0.14
CA PHE A 118 -7.04 -7.25 1.15
C PHE A 118 -6.50 -8.65 1.42
N VAL A 119 -5.22 -8.70 1.72
CA VAL A 119 -4.56 -9.87 2.30
C VAL A 119 -4.43 -9.69 3.81
N CYS A 120 -4.28 -10.79 4.53
CA CYS A 120 -4.19 -10.77 5.98
C CYS A 120 -2.87 -10.15 6.44
N ALA A 121 -2.95 -8.94 7.01
CA ALA A 121 -1.79 -8.18 7.50
C ALA A 121 -1.02 -8.87 8.64
N CYS A 122 -1.66 -9.81 9.35
CA CYS A 122 -1.07 -10.51 10.49
C CYS A 122 -0.19 -11.69 10.07
N ARG A 123 -0.18 -12.10 8.79
CA ARG A 123 0.60 -13.26 8.37
C ARG A 123 2.06 -12.89 8.07
N PRO A 124 3.05 -13.64 8.59
CA PRO A 124 4.47 -13.39 8.32
C PRO A 124 4.82 -13.44 6.82
N ASP A 125 4.27 -14.38 6.07
CA ASP A 125 4.50 -14.51 4.62
C ASP A 125 4.03 -13.27 3.82
N VAL A 126 2.90 -12.68 4.21
CA VAL A 126 2.40 -11.41 3.68
C VAL A 126 3.32 -10.25 4.06
N GLN A 127 3.78 -10.21 5.31
CA GLN A 127 4.69 -9.17 5.80
C GLN A 127 6.04 -9.22 5.08
N ASP A 128 6.60 -10.41 4.85
CA ASP A 128 7.84 -10.63 4.10
C ASP A 128 7.71 -10.19 2.63
N ASN A 129 6.60 -10.53 1.98
CA ASN A 129 6.33 -10.08 0.61
C ASN A 129 6.23 -8.55 0.51
N VAL A 130 5.54 -7.90 1.44
CA VAL A 130 5.47 -6.43 1.50
C VAL A 130 6.83 -5.82 1.79
N TYR A 131 7.60 -6.38 2.73
CA TYR A 131 8.95 -5.95 3.05
C TYR A 131 9.86 -6.00 1.82
N ASN A 132 9.83 -7.10 1.06
CA ASN A 132 10.63 -7.26 -0.15
C ASN A 132 10.26 -6.25 -1.24
N GLN A 133 8.98 -5.90 -1.40
CA GLN A 133 8.55 -4.84 -2.32
C GLN A 133 9.11 -3.47 -1.91
N TYR A 134 9.03 -3.12 -0.61
CA TYR A 134 9.62 -1.87 -0.12
C TYR A 134 11.14 -1.85 -0.29
N LYS A 135 11.80 -2.96 0.03
CA LYS A 135 13.24 -3.10 -0.11
C LYS A 135 13.68 -2.87 -1.55
N GLU A 136 13.02 -3.49 -2.53
CA GLU A 136 13.33 -3.28 -3.94
C GLU A 136 13.14 -1.82 -4.37
N VAL A 137 12.04 -1.17 -3.96
CA VAL A 137 11.80 0.25 -4.27
C VAL A 137 12.88 1.14 -3.67
N VAL A 138 13.27 0.90 -2.42
CA VAL A 138 14.34 1.67 -1.76
C VAL A 138 15.68 1.44 -2.44
N GLU A 139 16.04 0.19 -2.75
CA GLU A 139 17.34 -0.16 -3.34
C GLU A 139 17.46 0.31 -4.80
N LYS A 140 16.38 0.19 -5.59
CA LYS A 140 16.38 0.51 -7.02
C LYS A 140 16.08 1.98 -7.32
N TYR A 141 15.13 2.58 -6.61
CA TYR A 141 14.61 3.92 -6.93
C TYR A 141 15.01 4.99 -5.93
N ARG A 142 15.31 4.63 -4.67
CA ARG A 142 15.77 5.55 -3.61
C ARG A 142 14.90 6.82 -3.45
N PRO A 143 13.57 6.69 -3.25
CA PRO A 143 12.72 7.85 -2.96
C PRO A 143 13.12 8.51 -1.63
N ASP A 144 12.70 9.76 -1.42
CA ASP A 144 12.98 10.50 -0.18
C ASP A 144 12.23 9.90 1.02
N ALA A 145 11.06 9.29 0.80
CA ALA A 145 10.33 8.56 1.81
C ALA A 145 9.43 7.46 1.24
N LEU A 146 9.01 6.56 2.12
CA LEU A 146 7.95 5.59 1.89
C LEU A 146 6.68 6.06 2.60
N HIS A 147 5.57 6.14 1.87
CA HIS A 147 4.28 6.53 2.41
C HIS A 147 3.39 5.30 2.56
N LEU A 148 3.06 4.96 3.80
CA LEU A 148 2.32 3.76 4.17
C LEU A 148 0.85 4.11 4.39
N ASP A 149 -0.02 3.64 3.50
CA ASP A 149 -1.47 3.80 3.63
C ASP A 149 -2.17 2.43 3.67
N TYR A 150 -3.35 2.38 4.29
CA TYR A 150 -4.05 1.13 4.55
C TYR A 150 -3.12 0.06 5.17
N ILE A 151 -2.37 0.47 6.20
CA ILE A 151 -1.42 -0.34 6.97
C ILE A 151 -2.06 -1.46 7.79
N ARG A 152 -3.35 -1.71 7.57
CA ARG A 152 -4.15 -2.72 8.24
C ARG A 152 -5.25 -3.17 7.29
N THR A 153 -5.79 -4.36 7.55
CA THR A 153 -7.07 -4.72 6.99
C THR A 153 -8.11 -3.71 7.47
N LEU A 154 -9.02 -3.28 6.59
CA LEU A 154 -10.06 -2.28 6.88
C LEU A 154 -11.14 -2.75 7.89
N GLY A 155 -10.88 -3.84 8.59
CA GLY A 155 -11.74 -4.41 9.62
C GLY A 155 -11.07 -5.63 10.30
N HIS A 156 -11.86 -6.28 11.15
CA HIS A 156 -11.45 -7.44 11.94
C HIS A 156 -11.28 -8.68 11.05
N CYS A 157 -10.02 -9.05 10.78
CA CYS A 157 -9.72 -10.21 9.93
C CYS A 157 -9.91 -11.51 10.70
N ARG A 158 -10.84 -12.35 10.23
CA ARG A 158 -11.20 -13.66 10.78
C ARG A 158 -10.77 -14.81 9.86
N CYS A 159 -9.69 -14.65 9.09
CA CYS A 159 -9.17 -15.78 8.31
C CYS A 159 -8.66 -16.90 9.23
N LEU A 160 -8.46 -18.11 8.69
CA LEU A 160 -8.04 -19.27 9.48
C LEU A 160 -6.72 -19.04 10.25
N TYR A 161 -5.81 -18.24 9.69
CA TYR A 161 -4.58 -17.85 10.37
C TYR A 161 -4.86 -17.02 11.63
N CYS A 162 -5.62 -15.93 11.51
CA CYS A 162 -5.99 -15.11 12.67
C CYS A 162 -6.75 -15.93 13.72
N GLN A 163 -7.66 -16.82 13.30
CA GLN A 163 -8.39 -17.68 14.23
C GLN A 163 -7.46 -18.60 15.01
N SER A 164 -6.48 -19.22 14.33
CA SER A 164 -5.48 -20.08 14.96
C SER A 164 -4.63 -19.32 15.98
N GLU A 165 -4.12 -18.14 15.61
CA GLU A 165 -3.27 -17.33 16.49
C GLU A 165 -4.03 -16.81 17.71
N MET A 166 -5.27 -16.38 17.52
CA MET A 166 -6.09 -15.89 18.63
C MET A 166 -6.58 -17.01 19.55
N LYS A 167 -6.84 -18.20 19.03
CA LYS A 167 -7.17 -19.37 19.84
C LYS A 167 -6.03 -19.72 20.81
N LYS A 168 -4.77 -19.58 20.40
CA LYS A 168 -3.60 -19.76 21.28
C LYS A 168 -3.57 -18.73 22.43
N ARG A 169 -4.21 -17.57 22.24
CA ARG A 169 -4.38 -16.50 23.22
C ARG A 169 -5.67 -16.63 24.05
N GLY A 170 -6.42 -17.71 23.88
CA GLY A 170 -7.69 -17.91 24.57
C GLY A 170 -8.83 -17.04 24.06
N VAL A 171 -8.73 -16.52 22.83
CA VAL A 171 -9.74 -15.65 22.21
C VAL A 171 -10.32 -16.32 20.97
N ASP A 172 -11.65 -16.46 20.93
CA ASP A 172 -12.36 -16.84 19.71
C ASP A 172 -12.83 -15.58 18.96
N ILE A 173 -12.01 -15.14 18.01
CA ILE A 173 -12.32 -13.94 17.21
C ILE A 173 -13.57 -14.06 16.32
N THR A 174 -14.17 -15.24 16.18
CA THR A 174 -15.41 -15.41 15.42
C THR A 174 -16.65 -14.94 16.18
N GLN A 175 -16.56 -14.89 17.52
CA GLN A 175 -17.68 -14.57 18.41
C GLN A 175 -17.86 -13.08 18.69
N TYR A 176 -17.05 -12.22 18.08
CA TYR A 176 -17.03 -10.79 18.34
C TYR A 176 -17.33 -9.98 17.08
N ASP A 177 -18.32 -9.09 17.17
CA ASP A 177 -18.58 -8.06 16.17
C ASP A 177 -18.30 -6.68 16.81
N PRO A 178 -17.20 -6.01 16.43
CA PRO A 178 -16.84 -4.71 16.98
C PRO A 178 -17.90 -3.62 16.78
N ARG A 179 -18.83 -3.82 15.83
CA ARG A 179 -19.93 -2.91 15.54
C ARG A 179 -21.20 -3.24 16.32
N ALA A 180 -21.43 -4.50 16.66
CA ALA A 180 -22.60 -4.93 17.43
C ALA A 180 -22.40 -4.82 18.95
N ASP A 181 -21.18 -5.06 19.42
CA ASP A 181 -20.91 -5.24 20.86
C ASP A 181 -20.68 -3.93 21.64
N GLY A 182 -20.61 -2.78 20.95
CA GLY A 182 -20.45 -1.45 21.56
C GLY A 182 -19.13 -1.28 22.32
N HIS A 183 -18.11 -0.69 21.66
CA HIS A 183 -16.76 -0.47 22.21
C HIS A 183 -16.04 -1.78 22.62
N PRO A 184 -14.69 -1.78 22.69
CA PRO A 184 -13.97 -3.00 22.37
C PRO A 184 -14.06 -4.02 23.52
N ASN A 185 -14.71 -5.15 23.24
CA ASN A 185 -14.67 -6.31 24.13
C ASN A 185 -13.23 -6.84 24.23
N LYS A 186 -12.95 -7.62 25.29
CA LYS A 186 -11.60 -8.14 25.59
C LYS A 186 -10.96 -8.87 24.39
N GLY A 187 -11.75 -9.59 23.60
CA GLY A 187 -11.25 -10.34 22.44
C GLY A 187 -10.79 -9.44 21.31
N PHE A 188 -11.54 -8.38 21.01
CA PHE A 188 -11.15 -7.40 20.00
C PHE A 188 -9.93 -6.58 20.43
N LEU A 189 -9.79 -6.26 21.72
CA LEU A 189 -8.60 -5.61 22.26
C LEU A 189 -7.37 -6.50 22.10
N GLU A 190 -7.45 -7.76 22.54
CA GLU A 190 -6.33 -8.71 22.41
C GLU A 190 -5.92 -8.89 20.94
N TRP A 191 -6.89 -8.97 20.01
CA TRP A 191 -6.58 -9.04 18.58
C TRP A 191 -5.93 -7.76 18.06
N THR A 192 -6.38 -6.60 18.52
CA THR A 192 -5.84 -5.30 18.11
C THR A 192 -4.41 -5.07 18.60
N GLU A 193 -4.08 -5.54 19.81
CA GLU A 193 -2.72 -5.45 20.37
C GLU A 193 -1.76 -6.47 19.73
N TRP A 194 -2.28 -7.62 19.29
CA TRP A 194 -1.46 -8.64 18.65
C TRP A 194 -1.04 -8.29 17.21
N ARG A 195 -1.94 -7.67 16.43
CA ARG A 195 -1.75 -7.43 15.00
C ARG A 195 -0.83 -6.25 14.67
#